data_AF-A0A971GGP4-F1
#
_entry.id   AF-A0A971GGP4-F1
#
_cell.length_a   1.000
_cell.length_b   1.000
_cell.length_c   1.000
_cell.angle_alpha   90.00
_cell.angle_beta   90.00
_cell.angle_gamma   90.00
#
_symmetry.space_group_name_H-M   'P 1'
#
loop_
_entity.id
_entity.type
_entity.pdbx_description
1 polymer ?
#
loop_
_entity_poly.entity_id
_entity_poly.type
_entity_poly.pdbx_seq_one_letter_code
_entity_poly.pdbx_strand_id
1 'polypeptide(L)'
;MFKKGILFFIILILMLSGCQNEDKSSKEEETEQIPGTMEQAYDELDQIVTLLNGPMFSSRDMVEQLKTQQIQMLSDIIANQAGQMEAAEKTDNNGSGKEKQENKTGDSESGKKEQENETGSEKKQQQSENGNKKEEESDDSGEEKKNTEQEGQDKKTEEEDTQNTNAEDIEKTFQQQQSLFGISQWKEENWKMIKVLTDSLYFTWNSLQPELNNKGIASNQIGYFNAALEDMSQFVTEKNIEKAQIAAFRMAEALAAFSSYYRTKTPAELRRIKSITVGIHFFAGQDDWEKSQELANQLQQEFSKLKPLMQNNQSQSFQMLECSLTDLNNSVQKQDSNLLVLRTNLVTSNLREIENELSQGQEQ
;
A
#
# COMPACT_ATOMS: atom_id res chain seq x y z
N MET A 1 -10.84 81.53 -52.50
CA MET A 1 -12.10 80.91 -52.98
C MET A 1 -12.91 80.48 -51.77
N PHE A 2 -14.21 80.83 -51.79
CA PHE A 2 -15.36 80.24 -51.08
C PHE A 2 -15.14 79.45 -49.79
N LYS A 3 -15.90 79.60 -48.72
CA LYS A 3 -16.98 80.49 -48.25
C LYS A 3 -17.28 79.90 -46.86
N LYS A 4 -17.54 80.76 -45.86
CA LYS A 4 -18.54 80.60 -44.78
C LYS A 4 -18.46 79.28 -43.97
N GLY A 5 -18.15 79.29 -42.68
CA GLY A 5 -18.53 80.24 -41.65
C GLY A 5 -19.39 79.53 -40.59
N ILE A 6 -19.42 80.13 -39.40
CA ILE A 6 -20.51 80.05 -38.40
C ILE A 6 -20.55 78.72 -37.63
N LEU A 7 -20.61 78.65 -36.30
CA LEU A 7 -20.67 79.61 -35.20
C LEU A 7 -20.65 78.78 -33.90
N PHE A 8 -20.08 79.37 -32.86
CA PHE A 8 -20.19 79.06 -31.44
C PHE A 8 -21.50 78.37 -30.99
N PHE A 9 -21.41 77.46 -30.02
CA PHE A 9 -22.14 77.64 -28.76
C PHE A 9 -21.47 76.85 -27.61
N ILE A 10 -21.13 77.59 -26.56
CA ILE A 10 -20.70 77.13 -25.24
C ILE A 10 -21.96 76.71 -24.48
N ILE A 11 -21.97 75.51 -23.88
CA ILE A 11 -22.82 75.23 -22.72
C ILE A 11 -21.97 74.52 -21.67
N LEU A 12 -21.71 75.28 -20.60
CA LEU A 12 -21.20 74.87 -19.30
C LEU A 12 -22.41 74.56 -18.41
N ILE A 13 -22.56 73.32 -17.94
CA ILE A 13 -23.34 73.01 -16.73
C ILE A 13 -22.58 71.94 -15.92
N LEU A 14 -22.13 72.38 -14.74
CA LEU A 14 -21.67 71.57 -13.62
C LEU A 14 -22.86 71.31 -12.67
N MET A 15 -22.78 70.17 -11.98
CA MET A 15 -23.51 69.74 -10.76
C MET A 15 -24.90 69.09 -10.93
N LEU A 16 -25.02 67.79 -10.62
CA LEU A 16 -25.46 67.24 -9.31
C LEU A 16 -25.90 65.75 -9.43
N SER A 17 -25.36 64.93 -8.52
CA SER A 17 -25.99 63.75 -7.87
C SER A 17 -26.49 62.55 -8.69
N GLY A 18 -25.83 61.39 -8.50
CA GLY A 18 -26.38 60.07 -8.81
C GLY A 18 -25.52 58.93 -8.25
N CYS A 19 -26.02 58.26 -7.21
CA CYS A 19 -25.45 57.06 -6.57
C CYS A 19 -25.46 55.82 -7.48
N GLN A 20 -24.60 54.83 -7.12
CA GLN A 20 -24.72 53.38 -7.36
C GLN A 20 -24.58 52.91 -8.82
N ASN A 21 -23.81 51.87 -9.19
CA ASN A 21 -23.35 50.69 -8.47
C ASN A 21 -21.96 50.26 -8.96
N GLU A 22 -21.19 49.69 -8.05
CA GLU A 22 -20.09 48.78 -8.39
C GLU A 22 -20.68 47.51 -9.03
N ASP A 23 -20.41 47.28 -10.32
CA ASP A 23 -20.53 45.95 -10.90
C ASP A 23 -19.14 45.30 -10.93
N LYS A 24 -18.65 44.93 -9.74
CA LYS A 24 -17.76 43.77 -9.64
C LYS A 24 -18.66 42.54 -9.73
N SER A 25 -19.01 42.15 -10.95
CA SER A 25 -19.44 40.77 -11.21
C SER A 25 -18.20 39.88 -11.11
N SER A 26 -17.82 39.53 -9.89
CA SER A 26 -17.12 38.27 -9.64
C SER A 26 -18.13 37.19 -9.98
N LYS A 27 -18.06 36.64 -11.19
CA LYS A 27 -18.63 35.32 -11.45
C LYS A 27 -17.99 34.39 -10.45
N GLU A 28 -18.72 33.98 -9.42
CA GLU A 28 -18.37 32.78 -8.67
C GLU A 28 -18.23 31.67 -9.71
N GLU A 29 -17.01 31.16 -9.88
CA GLU A 29 -16.80 29.96 -10.68
C GLU A 29 -17.62 28.86 -10.03
N GLU A 30 -18.67 28.42 -10.71
CA GLU A 30 -19.55 27.35 -10.26
C GLU A 30 -18.69 26.09 -10.11
N THR A 31 -18.33 25.76 -8.86
CA THR A 31 -17.50 24.61 -8.56
C THR A 31 -18.31 23.36 -8.79
N GLU A 32 -17.83 22.51 -9.68
CA GLU A 32 -18.39 21.19 -9.90
C GLU A 32 -17.79 20.19 -8.90
N GLN A 33 -18.56 19.17 -8.53
CA GLN A 33 -18.06 18.03 -7.77
C GLN A 33 -17.64 16.89 -8.71
N ILE A 34 -16.59 16.16 -8.35
CA ILE A 34 -16.27 14.91 -9.02
C ILE A 34 -17.43 13.93 -8.78
N PRO A 35 -17.88 13.19 -9.80
CA PRO A 35 -18.96 12.22 -9.64
C PRO A 35 -18.63 11.18 -8.58
N GLY A 36 -19.62 10.78 -7.77
CA GLY A 36 -19.44 9.73 -6.78
C GLY A 36 -18.97 8.40 -7.38
N THR A 37 -19.33 8.12 -8.64
CA THR A 37 -18.84 6.97 -9.41
C THR A 37 -17.34 7.04 -9.68
N MET A 38 -16.78 8.24 -9.90
CA MET A 38 -15.34 8.43 -10.03
C MET A 38 -14.63 8.29 -8.67
N GLU A 39 -15.18 8.83 -7.59
CA GLU A 39 -14.60 8.63 -6.24
C GLU A 39 -14.60 7.15 -5.85
N GLN A 40 -15.68 6.43 -6.11
CA GLN A 40 -15.72 4.97 -5.90
C GLN A 40 -14.65 4.24 -6.71
N ALA A 41 -14.40 4.64 -7.96
CA ALA A 41 -13.34 4.05 -8.77
C ALA A 41 -11.94 4.30 -8.17
N TYR A 42 -11.71 5.48 -7.58
CA TYR A 42 -10.48 5.76 -6.85
C TYR A 42 -10.35 4.90 -5.60
N ASP A 43 -11.41 4.76 -4.79
CA ASP A 43 -11.38 3.97 -3.56
C ASP A 43 -11.15 2.46 -3.82
N GLU A 44 -11.77 1.92 -4.86
CA GLU A 44 -11.56 0.54 -5.30
C GLU A 44 -10.12 0.33 -5.80
N LEU A 45 -9.60 1.28 -6.58
CA LEU A 45 -8.24 1.21 -7.10
C LEU A 45 -7.17 1.38 -6.01
N ASP A 46 -7.37 2.29 -5.05
CA ASP A 46 -6.47 2.48 -3.91
C ASP A 46 -6.33 1.20 -3.07
N GLN A 47 -7.44 0.48 -2.89
CA GLN A 47 -7.44 -0.82 -2.22
C GLN A 47 -6.66 -1.87 -3.04
N ILE A 48 -6.86 -1.92 -4.36
CA ILE A 48 -6.09 -2.78 -5.25
C ILE A 48 -4.60 -2.46 -5.15
N VAL A 49 -4.21 -1.18 -5.24
CA VAL A 49 -2.82 -0.73 -5.13
C VAL A 49 -2.22 -1.17 -3.79
N THR A 50 -2.94 -0.99 -2.69
CA THR A 50 -2.49 -1.40 -1.36
C THR A 50 -2.28 -2.93 -1.29
N LEU A 51 -3.21 -3.72 -1.84
CA LEU A 51 -3.10 -5.19 -1.90
C LEU A 51 -2.00 -5.68 -2.85
N LEU A 52 -1.63 -4.87 -3.83
CA LEU A 52 -0.46 -5.06 -4.70
C LEU A 52 0.82 -4.50 -4.08
N ASN A 53 0.82 -4.27 -2.76
CA ASN A 53 1.94 -3.76 -1.99
C ASN A 53 2.45 -2.41 -2.52
N GLY A 54 1.54 -1.54 -2.92
CA GLY A 54 1.82 -0.15 -3.20
C GLY A 54 1.73 0.70 -1.93
N PRO A 55 1.79 2.03 -2.08
CA PRO A 55 1.60 2.95 -0.97
C PRO A 55 0.22 2.78 -0.32
N MET A 56 0.15 2.93 0.99
CA MET A 56 -1.10 2.99 1.74
C MET A 56 -1.71 4.37 1.62
N PHE A 57 -3.01 4.43 1.35
CA PHE A 57 -3.77 5.69 1.25
C PHE A 57 -4.50 6.04 2.54
N SER A 58 -4.08 5.46 3.65
CA SER A 58 -4.70 5.58 4.96
C SER A 58 -4.43 6.94 5.62
N SER A 59 -5.34 7.41 6.47
CA SER A 59 -5.09 8.58 7.32
C SER A 59 -3.98 8.28 8.34
N ARG A 60 -3.34 9.33 8.88
CA ARG A 60 -2.33 9.18 9.95
C ARG A 60 -2.85 8.39 11.15
N ASP A 61 -4.12 8.55 11.50
CA ASP A 61 -4.74 7.80 12.60
C ASP A 61 -4.71 6.29 12.34
N MET A 62 -4.97 5.88 11.11
CA MET A 62 -4.90 4.47 10.73
C MET A 62 -3.44 3.97 10.69
N VAL A 63 -2.48 4.82 10.32
CA VAL A 63 -1.04 4.48 10.43
C VAL A 63 -0.64 4.27 11.90
N GLU A 64 -1.09 5.12 12.82
CA GLU A 64 -0.83 4.94 14.27
C GLU A 64 -1.55 3.70 14.84
N GLN A 65 -2.74 3.37 14.35
CA GLN A 65 -3.42 2.12 14.70
C GLN A 65 -2.63 0.89 14.22
N LEU A 66 -2.20 0.87 12.97
CA LEU A 66 -1.35 -0.20 12.43
C LEU A 66 -0.05 -0.33 13.22
N LYS A 67 0.52 0.80 13.65
CA LYS A 67 1.74 0.83 14.47
C LYS A 67 1.50 0.20 15.83
N THR A 68 0.39 0.55 16.46
CA THR A 68 -0.02 -0.05 17.74
C THR A 68 -0.26 -1.54 17.60
N GLN A 69 -0.92 -1.99 16.53
CA GLN A 69 -1.17 -3.41 16.25
C GLN A 69 0.13 -4.19 16.04
N GLN A 70 1.10 -3.62 15.32
CA GLN A 70 2.40 -4.28 15.14
C GLN A 70 3.20 -4.36 16.43
N ILE A 71 3.22 -3.30 17.25
CA ILE A 71 3.87 -3.33 18.56
C ILE A 71 3.24 -4.44 19.42
N GLN A 72 1.92 -4.60 19.37
CA GLN A 72 1.23 -5.68 20.07
C GLN A 72 1.64 -7.06 19.53
N MET A 73 1.64 -7.25 18.21
CA MET A 73 2.06 -8.51 17.59
C MET A 73 3.51 -8.88 17.94
N LEU A 74 4.43 -7.91 17.93
CA LEU A 74 5.82 -8.10 18.36
C LEU A 74 5.90 -8.49 19.84
N SER A 75 5.09 -7.83 20.69
CA SER A 75 5.01 -8.16 22.11
C SER A 75 4.52 -9.60 22.33
N ASP A 76 3.53 -10.05 21.55
CA ASP A 76 3.01 -11.41 21.60
C ASP A 76 4.03 -12.44 21.12
N ILE A 77 4.82 -12.14 20.08
CA ILE A 77 5.91 -13.02 19.60
C ILE A 77 6.97 -13.17 20.68
N ILE A 78 7.41 -12.06 21.29
CA ILE A 78 8.41 -12.06 22.36
C ILE A 78 7.89 -12.85 23.57
N ALA A 79 6.64 -12.64 23.97
CA ALA A 79 6.02 -13.36 25.08
C ALA A 79 5.92 -14.88 24.82
N ASN A 80 5.58 -15.27 23.59
CA ASN A 80 5.49 -16.68 23.20
C ASN A 80 6.86 -17.37 23.10
N GLN A 81 7.91 -16.65 22.69
CA GLN A 81 9.28 -17.18 22.70
C GLN A 81 9.82 -17.34 24.13
N ALA A 82 9.54 -16.40 25.04
CA ALA A 82 9.90 -16.52 26.45
C ALA A 82 9.19 -17.71 27.13
N GLY A 83 7.92 -17.96 26.80
CA GLY A 83 7.17 -19.12 27.31
C GLY A 83 7.68 -20.48 26.80
N GLN A 84 8.29 -20.54 25.60
CA GLN A 84 8.90 -21.77 25.08
C GLN A 84 10.25 -22.09 25.76
N MET A 85 11.01 -21.07 26.19
CA MET A 85 12.24 -21.29 26.98
C MET A 85 11.92 -21.82 28.40
N GLU A 86 10.90 -21.29 29.07
CA GLU A 86 10.47 -21.81 30.39
C GLU A 86 9.89 -23.23 30.34
N ALA A 87 9.31 -23.64 29.20
CA ALA A 87 8.80 -24.99 29.00
C ALA A 87 9.94 -26.00 28.71
N ALA A 88 11.00 -25.59 28.03
CA ALA A 88 12.17 -26.43 27.77
C ALA A 88 12.96 -26.74 29.05
N GLU A 89 13.08 -25.79 29.98
CA GLU A 89 13.76 -25.96 31.27
C GLU A 89 13.07 -26.94 32.23
N LYS A 90 11.78 -27.24 32.03
CA LYS A 90 11.02 -28.20 32.86
C LYS A 90 11.08 -29.65 32.38
N THR A 91 11.75 -29.93 31.24
CA THR A 91 11.82 -31.28 30.66
C THR A 91 13.14 -32.02 30.87
N ASP A 92 14.15 -31.40 31.50
CA ASP A 92 15.46 -32.02 31.73
C ASP A 92 15.70 -32.50 33.17
N ASN A 93 14.66 -32.46 34.03
CA ASN A 93 14.77 -32.86 35.44
C ASN A 93 13.93 -34.10 35.78
N ASN A 94 14.04 -35.15 34.96
CA ASN A 94 13.56 -36.48 35.38
C ASN A 94 14.48 -37.61 34.90
N GLY A 95 15.55 -37.83 35.67
CA GLY A 95 16.48 -38.93 35.51
C GLY A 95 16.97 -39.50 36.85
N SER A 96 16.38 -40.63 37.24
CA SER A 96 16.94 -41.70 38.09
C SER A 96 16.65 -41.68 39.61
N GLY A 97 15.83 -42.65 40.05
CA GLY A 97 15.70 -43.07 41.46
C GLY A 97 14.58 -44.09 41.73
N LYS A 98 14.77 -45.37 41.36
CA LYS A 98 14.07 -46.55 41.93
C LYS A 98 14.44 -46.65 43.44
N GLU A 99 13.65 -47.15 44.40
CA GLU A 99 12.85 -48.39 44.46
C GLU A 99 11.98 -48.48 45.76
N LYS A 100 10.80 -49.13 45.64
CA LYS A 100 10.12 -50.10 46.55
C LYS A 100 9.36 -49.77 47.89
N GLN A 101 8.07 -50.21 47.86
CA GLN A 101 7.25 -50.98 48.86
C GLN A 101 6.91 -50.34 50.24
N GLU A 102 5.74 -50.48 50.89
CA GLU A 102 4.53 -51.33 50.74
C GLU A 102 3.37 -50.82 51.65
N ASN A 103 2.12 -51.07 51.23
CA ASN A 103 0.88 -51.46 51.96
C ASN A 103 0.02 -50.55 52.87
N LYS A 104 -1.30 -50.59 52.50
CA LYS A 104 -2.57 -50.66 53.29
C LYS A 104 -2.93 -49.46 54.17
N THR A 105 -4.16 -48.96 54.32
CA THR A 105 -5.59 -49.32 54.10
C THR A 105 -6.32 -47.98 54.38
N GLY A 106 -7.52 -47.60 53.93
CA GLY A 106 -8.65 -48.23 53.27
C GLY A 106 -9.82 -47.21 53.25
N ASP A 107 -10.96 -47.72 52.80
CA ASP A 107 -12.34 -47.21 52.95
C ASP A 107 -12.96 -46.33 51.85
N SER A 108 -14.27 -46.53 51.78
CA SER A 108 -15.19 -46.56 50.66
C SER A 108 -15.89 -45.21 50.44
N GLU A 109 -16.49 -44.97 49.28
CA GLU A 109 -17.96 -45.13 49.13
C GLU A 109 -18.44 -44.78 47.70
N SER A 110 -19.48 -45.50 47.34
CA SER A 110 -20.26 -45.61 46.10
C SER A 110 -20.96 -44.31 45.64
N GLY A 111 -21.16 -44.17 44.33
CA GLY A 111 -22.09 -43.17 43.77
C GLY A 111 -22.28 -43.30 42.26
N LYS A 112 -23.43 -43.86 41.87
CA LYS A 112 -23.80 -44.44 40.56
C LYS A 112 -24.60 -43.47 39.66
N LYS A 113 -24.42 -43.55 38.33
CA LYS A 113 -25.44 -43.55 37.21
C LYS A 113 -24.87 -42.87 35.95
N GLU A 114 -24.75 -43.48 34.76
CA GLU A 114 -25.67 -44.18 33.81
C GLU A 114 -26.19 -43.31 32.65
N GLN A 115 -26.26 -43.94 31.47
CA GLN A 115 -26.82 -43.59 30.14
C GLN A 115 -25.90 -42.83 29.15
N GLU A 116 -25.41 -43.45 28.05
CA GLU A 116 -26.09 -43.86 26.78
C GLU A 116 -26.63 -42.63 26.01
N ASN A 117 -26.41 -42.38 24.71
CA ASN A 117 -26.26 -43.20 23.49
C ASN A 117 -25.46 -42.40 22.44
N GLU A 118 -24.55 -43.02 21.67
CA GLU A 118 -24.74 -43.60 20.33
C GLU A 118 -25.32 -42.68 19.23
N THR A 119 -24.50 -42.39 18.23
CA THR A 119 -24.66 -42.56 16.76
C THR A 119 -23.74 -41.56 16.05
N GLY A 120 -22.92 -41.86 15.04
CA GLY A 120 -22.72 -43.06 14.23
C GLY A 120 -22.30 -42.61 12.83
N SER A 121 -21.08 -42.96 12.37
CA SER A 121 -20.75 -43.42 11.00
C SER A 121 -19.26 -43.26 10.67
N GLU A 122 -18.52 -44.34 10.91
CA GLU A 122 -17.47 -44.84 10.01
C GLU A 122 -18.16 -45.38 8.71
N LYS A 123 -17.59 -45.64 7.52
CA LYS A 123 -16.23 -45.98 7.08
C LYS A 123 -16.18 -46.11 5.54
N LYS A 124 -15.00 -45.81 4.97
CA LYS A 124 -14.23 -46.52 3.91
C LYS A 124 -14.75 -46.72 2.46
N GLN A 125 -13.89 -46.30 1.51
CA GLN A 125 -13.21 -47.15 0.49
C GLN A 125 -12.11 -46.28 -0.17
N GLN A 126 -10.79 -46.50 0.05
CA GLN A 126 -9.87 -47.41 -0.64
C GLN A 126 -10.13 -47.62 -2.14
N GLN A 127 -9.23 -47.10 -3.00
CA GLN A 127 -8.40 -47.95 -3.87
C GLN A 127 -7.18 -47.18 -4.43
N SER A 128 -6.02 -47.83 -4.33
CA SER A 128 -4.75 -47.51 -4.96
C SER A 128 -4.67 -48.07 -6.37
N GLU A 129 -4.01 -47.36 -7.28
CA GLU A 129 -3.35 -48.00 -8.42
C GLU A 129 -2.05 -47.25 -8.73
N ASN A 130 -0.97 -48.02 -8.86
CA ASN A 130 0.41 -47.61 -9.00
C ASN A 130 1.02 -48.39 -10.18
N GLY A 131 1.92 -47.73 -10.93
CA GLY A 131 2.74 -48.32 -11.99
C GLY A 131 2.94 -47.32 -13.14
N ASN A 132 4.13 -47.15 -13.75
CA ASN A 132 5.43 -47.79 -13.59
C ASN A 132 6.45 -47.07 -14.52
N LYS A 133 7.74 -47.00 -14.10
CA LYS A 133 9.01 -47.01 -14.89
C LYS A 133 9.28 -45.88 -15.92
N LYS A 134 10.52 -45.42 -16.20
CA LYS A 134 11.94 -45.89 -16.11
C LYS A 134 12.82 -44.61 -16.32
N GLU A 135 14.10 -44.47 -15.92
CA GLU A 135 15.29 -45.17 -16.43
C GLU A 135 16.58 -44.77 -15.64
N GLU A 136 17.53 -45.72 -15.56
CA GLU A 136 18.91 -45.73 -15.01
C GLU A 136 19.92 -45.14 -16.03
N GLU A 137 20.96 -44.36 -15.69
CA GLU A 137 22.32 -44.68 -15.16
C GLU A 137 23.42 -44.91 -16.24
N SER A 138 24.70 -44.67 -15.83
CA SER A 138 26.03 -44.84 -16.47
C SER A 138 26.68 -43.55 -17.05
N ASP A 139 27.98 -43.28 -16.93
CA ASP A 139 29.09 -43.72 -16.05
C ASP A 139 30.30 -42.79 -16.31
N ASP A 140 31.22 -42.76 -15.33
CA ASP A 140 32.68 -42.75 -15.45
C ASP A 140 33.55 -41.47 -15.66
N SER A 141 34.59 -41.45 -14.80
CA SER A 141 35.96 -40.89 -14.92
C SER A 141 36.18 -39.36 -14.85
N GLY A 142 37.10 -38.80 -14.06
CA GLY A 142 38.20 -39.35 -13.24
C GLY A 142 39.27 -38.25 -13.01
N GLU A 143 40.11 -38.45 -11.99
CA GLU A 143 41.35 -37.71 -11.60
C GLU A 143 41.24 -36.33 -10.94
N GLU A 144 42.07 -35.93 -9.97
CA GLU A 144 42.86 -36.57 -8.89
C GLU A 144 43.54 -35.40 -8.13
N LYS A 145 43.59 -35.48 -6.78
CA LYS A 145 44.70 -35.12 -5.84
C LYS A 145 45.36 -33.70 -5.92
N LYS A 146 45.84 -33.07 -4.84
CA LYS A 146 46.25 -33.48 -3.48
C LYS A 146 46.57 -32.23 -2.62
N ASN A 147 46.31 -32.35 -1.31
CA ASN A 147 47.09 -31.95 -0.10
C ASN A 147 47.78 -30.55 -0.04
N THR A 148 47.82 -29.86 1.11
CA THR A 148 48.36 -30.37 2.39
C THR A 148 47.93 -29.56 3.62
N GLU A 149 47.94 -30.28 4.75
CA GLU A 149 47.71 -30.01 6.18
C GLU A 149 48.51 -28.87 6.84
N GLN A 150 47.98 -28.33 7.96
CA GLN A 150 48.44 -28.59 9.36
C GLN A 150 47.67 -27.65 10.33
N GLU A 151 46.86 -28.16 11.25
CA GLU A 151 47.16 -28.68 12.61
C GLU A 151 47.64 -27.64 13.65
N GLY A 152 46.89 -27.55 14.76
CA GLY A 152 47.23 -26.83 15.99
C GLY A 152 46.12 -26.92 17.03
N GLN A 153 46.39 -27.67 18.10
CA GLN A 153 45.44 -28.31 19.03
C GLN A 153 45.34 -27.60 20.40
N ASP A 154 44.17 -27.71 21.04
CA ASP A 154 43.84 -27.71 22.49
C ASP A 154 44.16 -26.51 23.41
N LYS A 155 43.10 -25.91 24.01
CA LYS A 155 42.70 -26.21 25.40
C LYS A 155 41.37 -25.59 25.84
N LYS A 156 40.56 -26.44 26.46
CA LYS A 156 39.30 -26.21 27.19
C LYS A 156 39.56 -25.52 28.53
N THR A 157 38.74 -24.53 28.90
CA THR A 157 38.26 -24.33 30.29
C THR A 157 36.89 -23.63 30.23
N GLU A 158 35.86 -24.33 30.72
CA GLU A 158 34.55 -23.81 31.15
C GLU A 158 34.78 -22.70 32.21
N GLU A 159 33.95 -21.67 32.45
CA GLU A 159 32.50 -21.61 32.61
C GLU A 159 32.15 -20.12 32.88
N GLU A 160 31.23 -19.51 32.14
CA GLU A 160 30.22 -18.54 32.63
C GLU A 160 29.26 -18.22 31.48
N ASP A 161 28.25 -19.07 31.34
CA ASP A 161 27.18 -18.98 30.36
C ASP A 161 26.21 -17.86 30.78
N THR A 162 26.52 -16.63 30.36
CA THR A 162 25.53 -15.56 30.34
C THR A 162 24.80 -15.68 29.02
N GLN A 163 23.56 -16.20 29.08
CA GLN A 163 22.62 -16.34 27.98
C GLN A 163 22.54 -15.04 27.15
N ASN A 164 23.34 -14.99 26.09
CA ASN A 164 23.36 -13.92 25.11
C ASN A 164 22.30 -14.31 24.07
N THR A 165 21.06 -13.84 24.25
CA THR A 165 20.07 -13.84 23.18
C THR A 165 20.62 -12.95 22.06
N ASN A 166 21.10 -13.58 20.98
CA ASN A 166 21.66 -12.89 19.83
C ASN A 166 20.65 -11.89 19.27
N ALA A 167 20.97 -10.60 19.42
CA ALA A 167 20.26 -9.51 18.76
C ALA A 167 20.16 -9.74 17.23
N GLU A 168 21.12 -10.46 16.64
CA GLU A 168 21.13 -10.82 15.21
C GLU A 168 19.97 -11.76 14.77
N ASP A 169 19.43 -12.61 15.65
CA ASP A 169 18.29 -13.48 15.30
C ASP A 169 16.94 -12.75 15.43
N ILE A 170 16.86 -11.75 16.31
CA ILE A 170 15.73 -10.81 16.39
C ILE A 170 15.77 -9.86 15.19
N GLU A 171 16.95 -9.37 14.81
CA GLU A 171 17.19 -8.53 13.62
C GLU A 171 16.83 -9.29 12.32
N LYS A 172 17.12 -10.61 12.24
CA LYS A 172 16.73 -11.45 11.11
C LYS A 172 15.24 -11.78 11.05
N THR A 173 14.58 -11.94 12.20
CA THR A 173 13.12 -12.13 12.25
C THR A 173 12.37 -10.84 11.89
N PHE A 174 12.98 -9.68 12.17
CA PHE A 174 12.56 -8.36 11.73
C PHE A 174 13.13 -7.96 10.35
N GLN A 175 13.64 -8.91 9.54
CA GLN A 175 13.91 -8.62 8.14
C GLN A 175 12.59 -8.34 7.43
N GLN A 176 12.50 -7.18 6.77
CA GLN A 176 11.66 -6.70 5.65
C GLN A 176 10.23 -7.24 5.46
N GLN A 177 9.97 -8.52 5.69
CA GLN A 177 8.66 -9.21 5.71
C GLN A 177 7.75 -8.86 6.89
N GLN A 178 8.26 -8.25 7.97
CA GLN A 178 7.44 -7.83 9.14
C GLN A 178 7.31 -6.31 9.31
N SER A 179 7.84 -5.52 8.38
CA SER A 179 7.76 -4.05 8.46
C SER A 179 6.30 -3.57 8.35
N LEU A 180 5.93 -2.61 9.19
CA LEU A 180 4.68 -1.80 9.19
C LEU A 180 4.25 -1.27 7.82
N PHE A 181 5.20 -1.29 6.89
CA PHE A 181 5.10 -0.70 5.58
C PHE A 181 5.57 -1.65 4.46
N GLY A 182 5.94 -2.92 4.74
CA GLY A 182 6.65 -3.79 3.80
C GLY A 182 6.02 -5.16 3.52
N ILE A 183 5.78 -5.41 2.23
CA ILE A 183 5.60 -6.69 1.51
C ILE A 183 4.80 -7.74 2.27
N SER A 184 3.47 -7.65 2.14
CA SER A 184 2.61 -8.81 2.39
C SER A 184 3.16 -10.02 1.63
N GLN A 185 3.49 -11.11 2.32
CA GLN A 185 3.61 -12.39 1.61
C GLN A 185 2.27 -12.62 0.90
N TRP A 186 2.26 -12.61 -0.43
CA TRP A 186 1.00 -12.73 -1.19
C TRP A 186 0.37 -14.08 -0.92
N LYS A 187 -0.68 -14.06 -0.11
CA LYS A 187 -1.52 -15.23 0.13
C LYS A 187 -2.65 -15.28 -0.88
N GLU A 188 -3.26 -16.44 -1.00
CA GLU A 188 -4.39 -16.66 -1.91
C GLU A 188 -5.54 -15.68 -1.65
N GLU A 189 -5.72 -15.26 -0.40
CA GLU A 189 -6.73 -14.29 0.02
C GLU A 189 -6.53 -12.92 -0.62
N ASN A 190 -5.27 -12.47 -0.80
CA ASN A 190 -4.97 -11.20 -1.47
C ASN A 190 -5.44 -11.24 -2.92
N TRP A 191 -5.13 -12.31 -3.64
CA TRP A 191 -5.56 -12.48 -5.04
C TRP A 191 -7.08 -12.53 -5.18
N LYS A 192 -7.77 -13.24 -4.28
CA LYS A 192 -9.24 -13.25 -4.24
C LYS A 192 -9.81 -11.85 -4.03
N MET A 193 -9.24 -11.09 -3.10
CA MET A 193 -9.71 -9.73 -2.83
C MET A 193 -9.44 -8.78 -4.00
N ILE A 194 -8.24 -8.82 -4.57
CA ILE A 194 -7.90 -8.03 -5.77
C ILE A 194 -8.86 -8.40 -6.92
N LYS A 195 -9.18 -9.68 -7.09
CA LYS A 195 -10.16 -10.12 -8.10
C LYS A 195 -11.54 -9.54 -7.84
N VAL A 196 -12.04 -9.61 -6.61
CA VAL A 196 -13.35 -9.04 -6.25
C VAL A 196 -13.40 -7.54 -6.53
N LEU A 197 -12.36 -6.80 -6.15
CA LEU A 197 -12.26 -5.36 -6.41
C LEU A 197 -12.16 -5.07 -7.92
N THR A 198 -11.40 -5.86 -8.67
CA THR A 198 -11.29 -5.74 -10.14
C THR A 198 -12.63 -6.00 -10.81
N ASP A 199 -13.36 -7.04 -10.39
CA ASP A 199 -14.70 -7.35 -10.89
C ASP A 199 -15.69 -6.21 -10.54
N SER A 200 -15.61 -5.64 -9.32
CA SER A 200 -16.41 -4.46 -8.91
C SER A 200 -16.13 -3.25 -9.80
N LEU A 201 -14.85 -2.99 -10.09
CA LEU A 201 -14.41 -1.85 -10.87
C LEU A 201 -14.96 -1.89 -12.31
N TYR A 202 -15.26 -3.05 -12.89
CA TYR A 202 -16.00 -3.12 -14.17
C TYR A 202 -17.40 -2.49 -14.08
N PHE A 203 -18.12 -2.69 -12.98
CA PHE A 203 -19.46 -2.09 -12.80
C PHE A 203 -19.37 -0.59 -12.56
N THR A 204 -18.45 -0.17 -11.70
CA THR A 204 -18.15 1.25 -11.44
C THR A 204 -17.77 1.95 -12.74
N TRP A 205 -16.86 1.35 -13.51
CA TRP A 205 -16.37 1.89 -14.78
C TRP A 205 -17.46 1.95 -15.86
N ASN A 206 -18.29 0.92 -16.00
CA ASN A 206 -19.41 0.94 -16.95
C ASN A 206 -20.39 2.09 -16.66
N SER A 207 -20.57 2.43 -15.38
CA SER A 207 -21.39 3.56 -14.96
C SER A 207 -20.72 4.91 -15.22
N LEU A 208 -19.39 4.98 -15.08
CA LEU A 208 -18.60 6.21 -15.25
C LEU A 208 -18.41 6.61 -16.72
N GLN A 209 -18.29 5.64 -17.65
CA GLN A 209 -17.99 5.91 -19.07
C GLN A 209 -18.95 6.93 -19.75
N PRO A 210 -20.28 6.84 -19.61
CA PRO A 210 -21.20 7.84 -20.16
C PRO A 210 -20.95 9.25 -19.61
N GLU A 211 -20.61 9.36 -18.32
CA GLU A 211 -20.30 10.64 -17.68
C GLU A 211 -19.03 11.26 -18.25
N LEU A 212 -17.98 10.46 -18.44
CA LEU A 212 -16.73 10.90 -19.07
C LEU A 212 -16.94 11.35 -20.52
N ASN A 213 -17.74 10.60 -21.27
CA ASN A 213 -18.13 10.98 -22.64
C ASN A 213 -18.88 12.32 -22.65
N ASN A 214 -19.82 12.53 -21.73
CA ASN A 214 -20.55 13.79 -21.58
C ASN A 214 -19.64 14.96 -21.17
N LYS A 215 -18.54 14.68 -20.45
CA LYS A 215 -17.48 15.64 -20.13
C LYS A 215 -16.52 15.93 -21.29
N GLY A 216 -16.70 15.27 -22.43
CA GLY A 216 -15.88 15.48 -23.62
C GLY A 216 -14.52 14.80 -23.55
N ILE A 217 -14.34 13.82 -22.66
CA ILE A 217 -13.13 13.00 -22.62
C ILE A 217 -13.09 12.13 -23.87
N ALA A 218 -11.94 12.10 -24.55
CA ALA A 218 -11.82 11.44 -25.84
C ALA A 218 -11.87 9.90 -25.68
N SER A 219 -12.42 9.22 -26.68
CA SER A 219 -12.59 7.76 -26.65
C SER A 219 -11.29 6.99 -26.49
N ASN A 220 -10.14 7.53 -26.94
CA ASN A 220 -8.83 6.92 -26.71
C ASN A 220 -8.37 7.01 -25.24
N GLN A 221 -8.73 8.08 -24.52
CA GLN A 221 -8.43 8.23 -23.10
C GLN A 221 -9.30 7.27 -22.26
N ILE A 222 -10.58 7.15 -22.60
CA ILE A 222 -11.48 6.13 -22.02
C ILE A 222 -10.97 4.72 -22.35
N GLY A 223 -10.55 4.51 -23.60
CA GLY A 223 -9.96 3.25 -24.07
C GLY A 223 -8.67 2.87 -23.33
N TYR A 224 -7.87 3.84 -22.89
CA TYR A 224 -6.65 3.58 -22.12
C TYR A 224 -6.94 2.97 -20.75
N PHE A 225 -7.97 3.48 -20.03
CA PHE A 225 -8.42 2.87 -18.79
C PHE A 225 -9.02 1.48 -19.03
N ASN A 226 -9.87 1.31 -20.06
CA ASN A 226 -10.44 0.02 -20.45
C ASN A 226 -9.35 -1.05 -20.61
N ALA A 227 -8.33 -0.77 -21.41
CA ALA A 227 -7.23 -1.69 -21.64
C ALA A 227 -6.47 -2.01 -20.35
N ALA A 228 -6.25 -1.03 -19.47
CA ALA A 228 -5.59 -1.27 -18.19
C ALA A 228 -6.43 -2.14 -17.23
N LEU A 229 -7.76 -2.01 -17.26
CA LEU A 229 -8.68 -2.85 -16.47
C LEU A 229 -8.76 -4.29 -17.02
N GLU A 230 -8.73 -4.46 -18.34
CA GLU A 230 -8.62 -5.76 -19.02
C GLU A 230 -7.31 -6.47 -18.64
N ASP A 231 -6.19 -5.75 -18.75
CA ASP A 231 -4.86 -6.22 -18.35
C ASP A 231 -4.84 -6.63 -16.86
N MET A 232 -5.42 -5.82 -15.97
CA MET A 232 -5.53 -6.15 -14.54
C MET A 232 -6.28 -7.48 -14.34
N SER A 233 -7.42 -7.67 -14.99
CA SER A 233 -8.21 -8.91 -14.87
C SER A 233 -7.42 -10.15 -15.31
N GLN A 234 -6.67 -10.02 -16.41
CA GLN A 234 -5.77 -11.07 -16.89
C GLN A 234 -4.66 -11.35 -15.86
N PHE A 235 -3.93 -10.33 -15.42
CA PHE A 235 -2.76 -10.50 -14.56
C PHE A 235 -3.10 -10.97 -13.14
N VAL A 236 -4.29 -10.63 -12.64
CA VAL A 236 -4.84 -11.19 -11.39
C VAL A 236 -5.12 -12.69 -11.54
N THR A 237 -5.62 -13.12 -12.69
CA THR A 237 -5.86 -14.55 -12.98
C THR A 237 -4.54 -15.31 -13.12
N GLU A 238 -3.55 -14.70 -13.78
CA GLU A 238 -2.19 -15.24 -13.91
C GLU A 238 -1.37 -15.17 -12.62
N LYS A 239 -1.85 -14.43 -11.60
CA LYS A 239 -1.13 -14.11 -10.37
C LYS A 239 0.23 -13.46 -10.63
N ASN A 240 0.30 -12.62 -11.67
CA ASN A 240 1.51 -11.90 -12.04
C ASN A 240 1.54 -10.53 -11.35
N ILE A 241 2.31 -10.43 -10.27
CA ILE A 241 2.35 -9.22 -9.44
C ILE A 241 2.90 -8.00 -10.19
N GLU A 242 4.02 -8.14 -10.90
CA GLU A 242 4.69 -7.03 -11.58
C GLU A 242 3.79 -6.42 -12.65
N LYS A 243 3.15 -7.28 -13.45
CA LYS A 243 2.21 -6.84 -14.49
C LYS A 243 0.93 -6.26 -13.90
N ALA A 244 0.40 -6.84 -12.82
CA ALA A 244 -0.76 -6.29 -12.12
C ALA A 244 -0.47 -4.90 -11.55
N GLN A 245 0.72 -4.67 -10.97
CA GLN A 245 1.17 -3.37 -10.50
C GLN A 245 1.22 -2.32 -11.63
N ILE A 246 1.76 -2.70 -12.80
CA ILE A 246 1.79 -1.82 -13.98
C ILE A 246 0.36 -1.48 -14.44
N ALA A 247 -0.55 -2.46 -14.48
CA ALA A 247 -1.95 -2.23 -14.82
C ALA A 247 -2.65 -1.29 -13.81
N ALA A 248 -2.40 -1.46 -12.50
CA ALA A 248 -2.92 -0.57 -11.46
C ALA A 248 -2.42 0.86 -11.64
N PHE A 249 -1.12 1.05 -11.91
CA PHE A 249 -0.56 2.37 -12.18
C PHE A 249 -1.21 3.04 -13.39
N ARG A 250 -1.40 2.32 -14.50
CA ARG A 250 -2.07 2.85 -15.70
C ARG A 250 -3.51 3.28 -15.42
N MET A 251 -4.25 2.51 -14.61
CA MET A 251 -5.59 2.90 -14.16
C MET A 251 -5.53 4.17 -13.30
N ALA A 252 -4.54 4.29 -12.41
CA ALA A 252 -4.38 5.46 -11.54
C ALA A 252 -4.05 6.72 -12.34
N GLU A 253 -3.16 6.61 -13.33
CA GLU A 253 -2.83 7.71 -14.25
C GLU A 253 -4.06 8.18 -15.02
N ALA A 254 -4.85 7.23 -15.54
CA ALA A 254 -6.05 7.53 -16.31
C ALA A 254 -7.09 8.26 -15.48
N LEU A 255 -7.40 7.77 -14.26
CA LEU A 255 -8.32 8.45 -13.35
C LEU A 255 -7.82 9.86 -13.01
N ALA A 256 -6.53 10.00 -12.66
CA ALA A 256 -5.92 11.30 -12.34
C ALA A 256 -6.02 12.28 -13.51
N ALA A 257 -5.87 11.79 -14.75
CA ALA A 257 -6.06 12.61 -15.95
C ALA A 257 -7.51 13.10 -16.08
N PHE A 258 -8.51 12.23 -15.84
CA PHE A 258 -9.93 12.60 -15.94
C PHE A 258 -10.32 13.70 -14.96
N SER A 259 -9.71 13.75 -13.77
CA SER A 259 -9.99 14.81 -12.79
C SER A 259 -9.71 16.23 -13.30
N SER A 260 -8.86 16.37 -14.32
CA SER A 260 -8.58 17.66 -14.97
C SER A 260 -9.78 18.25 -15.73
N TYR A 261 -10.81 17.44 -16.01
CA TYR A 261 -12.03 17.85 -16.71
C TYR A 261 -13.10 18.40 -15.76
N TYR A 262 -12.86 18.34 -14.45
CA TYR A 262 -13.77 18.82 -13.42
C TYR A 262 -13.21 20.09 -12.78
N ARG A 263 -14.06 21.11 -12.64
CA ARG A 263 -13.70 22.37 -11.97
C ARG A 263 -14.02 22.26 -10.49
N THR A 264 -13.18 21.56 -9.75
CA THR A 264 -13.36 21.41 -8.30
C THR A 264 -12.44 22.34 -7.52
N LYS A 265 -12.73 22.53 -6.22
CA LYS A 265 -11.81 23.23 -5.30
C LYS A 265 -10.54 22.43 -5.01
N THR A 266 -10.55 21.11 -5.28
CA THR A 266 -9.41 20.22 -5.08
C THR A 266 -8.61 20.15 -6.38
N PRO A 267 -7.39 20.72 -6.46
CA PRO A 267 -6.62 20.72 -7.69
C PRO A 267 -6.36 19.31 -8.21
N ALA A 268 -6.52 19.09 -9.52
CA ALA A 268 -6.29 17.78 -10.14
C ALA A 268 -4.84 17.30 -9.97
N GLU A 269 -3.90 18.24 -9.78
CA GLU A 269 -2.50 17.99 -9.48
C GLU A 269 -2.31 17.10 -8.25
N LEU A 270 -3.17 17.19 -7.22
CA LEU A 270 -3.09 16.31 -6.04
C LEU A 270 -3.26 14.83 -6.44
N ARG A 271 -4.23 14.54 -7.32
CA ARG A 271 -4.47 13.17 -7.80
C ARG A 271 -3.37 12.69 -8.75
N ARG A 272 -2.76 13.59 -9.53
CA ARG A 272 -1.59 13.25 -10.36
C ARG A 272 -0.37 12.93 -9.50
N ILE A 273 -0.07 13.73 -8.47
CA ILE A 273 1.01 13.45 -7.51
C ILE A 273 0.80 12.10 -6.84
N LYS A 274 -0.44 11.79 -6.42
CA LYS A 274 -0.82 10.49 -5.86
C LYS A 274 -0.51 9.35 -6.84
N SER A 275 -1.00 9.43 -8.08
CA SER A 275 -0.76 8.42 -9.13
C SER A 275 0.74 8.25 -9.44
N ILE A 276 1.48 9.34 -9.60
CA ILE A 276 2.93 9.28 -9.86
C ILE A 276 3.67 8.61 -8.69
N THR A 277 3.25 8.87 -7.45
CA THR A 277 3.82 8.22 -6.25
C THR A 277 3.62 6.70 -6.28
N VAL A 278 2.46 6.22 -6.75
CA VAL A 278 2.20 4.78 -6.98
C VAL A 278 3.16 4.21 -8.01
N GLY A 279 3.34 4.91 -9.13
CA GLY A 279 4.26 4.50 -10.18
C GLY A 279 5.69 4.38 -9.66
N ILE A 280 6.20 5.40 -8.97
CA ILE A 280 7.54 5.37 -8.34
C ILE A 280 7.69 4.15 -7.45
N HIS A 281 6.68 3.85 -6.63
CA HIS A 281 6.70 2.68 -5.75
C HIS A 281 6.84 1.37 -6.53
N PHE A 282 5.97 1.17 -7.53
CA PHE A 282 5.93 -0.07 -8.28
C PHE A 282 7.16 -0.30 -9.15
N PHE A 283 7.60 0.71 -9.91
CA PHE A 283 8.79 0.57 -10.76
C PHE A 283 10.06 0.37 -9.93
N ALA A 284 10.22 1.06 -8.80
CA ALA A 284 11.38 0.86 -7.93
C ALA A 284 11.36 -0.53 -7.27
N GLY A 285 10.17 -1.02 -6.90
CA GLY A 285 9.98 -2.38 -6.40
C GLY A 285 10.28 -3.49 -7.41
N GLN A 286 10.34 -3.14 -8.71
CA GLN A 286 10.72 -4.01 -9.83
C GLN A 286 12.15 -3.76 -10.31
N ASP A 287 12.96 -3.04 -9.53
CA ASP A 287 14.32 -2.60 -9.89
C ASP A 287 14.42 -1.71 -11.15
N ASP A 288 13.29 -1.18 -11.63
CA ASP A 288 13.23 -0.19 -12.71
C ASP A 288 13.42 1.23 -12.14
N TRP A 289 14.66 1.46 -11.70
CA TRP A 289 15.09 2.75 -11.14
C TRP A 289 15.13 3.87 -12.18
N GLU A 290 15.32 3.54 -13.45
CA GLU A 290 15.28 4.51 -14.55
C GLU A 290 13.87 5.09 -14.68
N LYS A 291 12.85 4.23 -14.78
CA LYS A 291 11.47 4.67 -14.84
C LYS A 291 11.03 5.38 -13.57
N SER A 292 11.47 4.90 -12.42
CA SER A 292 11.21 5.53 -11.12
C SER A 292 11.79 6.94 -11.05
N GLN A 293 13.00 7.15 -11.57
CA GLN A 293 13.63 8.48 -11.62
C GLN A 293 12.92 9.41 -12.61
N GLU A 294 12.46 8.89 -13.76
CA GLU A 294 11.61 9.65 -14.68
C GLU A 294 10.34 10.16 -13.97
N LEU A 295 9.65 9.27 -13.27
CA LEU A 295 8.45 9.59 -12.51
C LEU A 295 8.74 10.56 -11.35
N ALA A 296 9.87 10.41 -10.64
CA ALA A 296 10.28 11.35 -9.60
C ALA A 296 10.53 12.77 -10.16
N ASN A 297 11.06 12.88 -11.37
CA ASN A 297 11.21 14.17 -12.04
C ASN A 297 9.84 14.76 -12.43
N GLN A 298 8.92 13.92 -12.92
CA GLN A 298 7.54 14.34 -13.21
C GLN A 298 6.79 14.78 -11.94
N LEU A 299 7.01 14.10 -10.82
CA LEU A 299 6.44 14.42 -9.51
C LEU A 299 6.79 15.86 -9.08
N GLN A 300 8.06 16.25 -9.24
CA GLN A 300 8.52 17.61 -8.95
C GLN A 300 7.88 18.66 -9.86
N GLN A 301 7.66 18.32 -11.13
CA GLN A 301 6.98 19.20 -12.09
C GLN A 301 5.51 19.38 -11.71
N GLU A 302 4.80 18.30 -11.37
CA GLU A 302 3.41 18.39 -10.92
C GLU A 302 3.27 19.16 -9.60
N PHE A 303 4.18 18.96 -8.64
CA PHE A 303 4.18 19.75 -7.40
C PHE A 303 4.41 21.25 -7.65
N SER A 304 5.28 21.59 -8.60
CA SER A 304 5.49 22.99 -9.00
C SER A 304 4.24 23.63 -9.61
N LYS A 305 3.39 22.85 -10.28
CA LYS A 305 2.08 23.28 -10.79
C LYS A 305 1.03 23.42 -9.68
N LEU A 306 1.08 22.54 -8.66
CA LEU A 306 0.17 22.58 -7.52
C LEU A 306 0.39 23.83 -6.65
N LYS A 307 1.64 24.18 -6.36
CA LYS A 307 2.01 25.25 -5.42
C LYS A 307 1.28 26.60 -5.63
N PRO A 308 1.14 27.15 -6.86
CA PRO A 308 0.38 28.38 -7.07
C PRO A 308 -1.15 28.22 -6.97
N LEU A 309 -1.68 27.00 -7.05
CA LEU A 309 -3.12 26.71 -6.95
C LEU A 309 -3.60 26.63 -5.49
N MET A 310 -2.67 26.40 -4.56
CA MET A 310 -2.97 26.22 -3.14
C MET A 310 -2.95 27.56 -2.40
N GLN A 311 -4.12 28.02 -1.95
CA GLN A 311 -4.25 29.26 -1.16
C GLN A 311 -3.50 29.18 0.18
N ASN A 312 -3.43 27.98 0.75
CA ASN A 312 -2.76 27.67 2.01
C ASN A 312 -1.37 27.03 1.79
N ASN A 313 -0.64 27.37 0.73
CA ASN A 313 0.68 26.77 0.45
C ASN A 313 1.77 27.04 1.52
N GLN A 314 1.47 27.80 2.57
CA GLN A 314 2.31 27.98 3.75
C GLN A 314 1.85 27.16 4.96
N SER A 315 0.76 26.40 4.84
CA SER A 315 0.27 25.53 5.92
C SER A 315 1.32 24.48 6.28
N GLN A 316 1.23 23.99 7.52
CA GLN A 316 2.09 22.91 7.97
C GLN A 316 1.90 21.65 7.11
N SER A 317 0.65 21.31 6.73
CA SER A 317 0.31 20.19 5.85
C SER A 317 1.00 20.30 4.48
N PHE A 318 0.99 21.48 3.87
CA PHE A 318 1.64 21.70 2.57
C PHE A 318 3.16 21.63 2.65
N GLN A 319 3.77 22.19 3.72
CA GLN A 319 5.22 22.07 3.95
C GLN A 319 5.64 20.62 4.21
N MET A 320 4.83 19.84 4.94
CA MET A 320 5.07 18.41 5.14
C MET A 320 5.03 17.64 3.82
N LEU A 321 4.08 17.97 2.93
CA LEU A 321 4.06 17.41 1.58
C LEU A 321 5.36 17.75 0.82
N GLU A 322 5.77 19.03 0.79
CA GLU A 322 6.99 19.49 0.10
C GLU A 322 8.25 18.74 0.58
N CYS A 323 8.41 18.60 1.90
CA CYS A 323 9.50 17.82 2.51
C CYS A 323 9.43 16.35 2.09
N SER A 324 8.26 15.71 2.19
CA SER A 324 8.10 14.29 1.86
C SER A 324 8.37 13.96 0.38
N LEU A 325 8.00 14.87 -0.54
CA LEU A 325 8.30 14.72 -1.97
C LEU A 325 9.80 14.85 -2.27
N THR A 326 10.46 15.80 -1.60
CA THR A 326 11.92 15.97 -1.70
C THR A 326 12.65 14.73 -1.22
N ASP A 327 12.22 14.21 -0.07
CA ASP A 327 12.77 12.99 0.52
C ASP A 327 12.53 11.76 -0.36
N LEU A 328 11.34 11.61 -0.94
CA LEU A 328 11.05 10.53 -1.88
C LEU A 328 11.98 10.58 -3.10
N ASN A 329 12.18 11.75 -3.71
CA ASN A 329 13.12 11.89 -4.82
C ASN A 329 14.56 11.51 -4.41
N ASN A 330 15.00 11.89 -3.21
CA ASN A 330 16.30 11.49 -2.69
C ASN A 330 16.42 9.96 -2.52
N SER A 331 15.33 9.28 -2.13
CA SER A 331 15.27 7.82 -2.06
C SER A 331 15.46 7.17 -3.43
N VAL A 332 14.79 7.68 -4.46
CA VAL A 332 14.89 7.18 -5.83
C VAL A 332 16.32 7.36 -6.36
N GLN A 333 16.90 8.55 -6.17
CA GLN A 333 18.28 8.84 -6.60
C GLN A 333 19.33 7.94 -5.95
N LYS A 334 19.09 7.55 -4.70
CA LYS A 334 19.99 6.66 -3.94
C LYS A 334 19.67 5.17 -4.12
N GLN A 335 18.60 4.85 -4.86
CA GLN A 335 18.08 3.48 -4.99
C GLN A 335 17.84 2.82 -3.63
N ASP A 336 17.34 3.58 -2.66
CA ASP A 336 17.12 3.11 -1.29
C ASP A 336 15.69 2.57 -1.14
N SER A 337 15.51 1.28 -1.41
CA SER A 337 14.22 0.59 -1.36
C SER A 337 13.54 0.68 0.00
N ASN A 338 14.32 0.64 1.09
CA ASN A 338 13.78 0.68 2.45
C ASN A 338 13.15 2.04 2.76
N LEU A 339 13.90 3.12 2.48
CA LEU A 339 13.37 4.48 2.67
C LEU A 339 12.30 4.83 1.64
N LEU A 340 12.37 4.28 0.42
CA LEU A 340 11.40 4.55 -0.63
C LEU A 340 9.99 4.13 -0.21
N VAL A 341 9.85 2.92 0.33
CA VAL A 341 8.57 2.42 0.84
C VAL A 341 7.99 3.36 1.91
N LEU A 342 8.79 3.74 2.91
CA LEU A 342 8.35 4.68 3.96
C LEU A 342 7.94 6.04 3.38
N ARG A 343 8.74 6.58 2.46
CA ARG A 343 8.54 7.93 1.90
C ARG A 343 7.35 8.00 0.96
N THR A 344 7.07 6.94 0.21
CA THR A 344 5.83 6.87 -0.60
C THR A 344 4.59 6.90 0.29
N ASN A 345 4.59 6.17 1.41
CA ASN A 345 3.50 6.21 2.41
C ASN A 345 3.35 7.59 3.09
N LEU A 346 4.47 8.27 3.35
CA LEU A 346 4.44 9.61 3.92
C LEU A 346 3.80 10.62 2.95
N VAL A 347 4.17 10.54 1.67
CA VAL A 347 3.58 11.39 0.62
C VAL A 347 2.07 11.17 0.53
N THR A 348 1.59 9.92 0.46
CA THR A 348 0.16 9.63 0.36
C THR A 348 -0.61 10.07 1.60
N SER A 349 -0.04 9.92 2.79
CA SER A 349 -0.64 10.41 4.03
C SER A 349 -0.77 11.94 4.06
N ASN A 350 0.27 12.66 3.63
CA ASN A 350 0.25 14.12 3.56
C ASN A 350 -0.72 14.64 2.49
N LEU A 351 -0.83 13.95 1.35
CA LEU A 351 -1.83 14.27 0.33
C LEU A 351 -3.25 14.17 0.89
N ARG A 352 -3.55 13.08 1.62
CA ARG A 352 -4.87 12.88 2.24
C ARG A 352 -5.20 13.95 3.28
N GLU A 353 -4.21 14.40 4.06
CA GLU A 353 -4.40 15.52 5.00
C GLU A 353 -4.81 16.80 4.26
N ILE A 354 -4.12 17.13 3.17
CA ILE A 354 -4.45 18.30 2.34
C ILE A 354 -5.84 18.15 1.71
N GLU A 355 -6.19 16.98 1.17
CA GLU A 355 -7.52 16.73 0.60
C GLU A 355 -8.64 16.90 1.63
N ASN A 356 -8.41 16.46 2.88
CA ASN A 356 -9.35 16.64 3.98
C ASN A 356 -9.50 18.13 4.36
N GLU A 357 -8.41 18.88 4.46
CA GLU A 357 -8.45 20.33 4.72
C GLU A 357 -9.25 21.08 3.65
N LEU A 358 -9.03 20.72 2.38
CA LEU A 358 -9.75 21.30 1.24
C LEU A 358 -11.23 20.91 1.22
N SER A 359 -11.59 19.73 1.74
CA SER A 359 -12.97 19.23 1.82
C SER A 359 -13.73 19.82 3.02
N GLN A 360 -13.09 19.98 4.17
CA GLN A 360 -13.71 20.61 5.36
C GLN A 360 -13.96 22.10 5.16
N GLY A 361 -13.11 22.78 4.39
CA GLY A 361 -13.38 24.15 3.92
C GLY A 361 -14.57 24.25 2.93
N GLN A 362 -15.27 23.17 2.62
CA GLN A 362 -16.49 23.15 1.80
C GLN A 362 -17.78 23.17 2.63
N GLU A 363 -17.72 22.84 3.92
CA GLU A 363 -18.89 22.80 4.82
C GLU A 363 -19.10 24.11 5.62
N GLN A 364 -18.19 25.07 5.48
CA GLN A 364 -18.28 26.43 6.04
C GLN A 364 -18.50 27.46 4.94
#